data_AF-A0A928DBB4-F1
#
_entry.id   AF-A0A928DBB4-F1
#
_cell.length_a   1.000
_cell.length_b   1.000
_cell.length_c   1.000
_cell.angle_alpha   90.00
_cell.angle_beta   90.00
_cell.angle_gamma   90.00
#
_symmetry.space_group_name_H-M   'P 1'
#
loop_
_entity.id
_entity.type
_entity.pdbx_description
1 polymer ?
#
loop_
_entity_poly.entity_id
_entity_poly.type
_entity_poly.pdbx_seq_one_letter_code
_entity_poly.pdbx_strand_id
1 'polypeptide(L)'
;MGKQAKQAKRRGNHAGRLELRGDKWLAVWMVNGKRKSQTTGETDREAAEKWLARKLEAVRTSDGLRQLDKDADTIREMQKTVLGARLAEIEAQKQELADGLSALRFDEAWEAYRRTPKRKAVTPRTLENMERKFATFKDWMAKHHPDVAELRHVTP
;
A
#
# COMPACT_ATOMS: atom_id res chain seq x y z
N MET A 1 -38.86 -46.54 -5.76
CA MET A 1 -37.50 -46.15 -5.39
C MET A 1 -36.58 -46.31 -6.60
N GLY A 2 -35.61 -45.41 -6.79
CA GLY A 2 -34.55 -45.58 -7.80
C GLY A 2 -34.39 -44.42 -8.78
N LYS A 3 -34.16 -43.19 -8.29
CA LYS A 3 -33.72 -42.07 -9.15
C LYS A 3 -32.33 -42.39 -9.69
N GLN A 4 -32.20 -42.67 -10.99
CA GLN A 4 -30.92 -42.74 -11.68
C GLN A 4 -30.30 -41.34 -11.68
N ALA A 5 -29.29 -41.15 -10.83
CA ALA A 5 -28.46 -39.97 -10.83
C ALA A 5 -27.67 -39.94 -12.15
N LYS A 6 -28.11 -39.09 -13.09
CA LYS A 6 -27.32 -38.73 -14.28
C LYS A 6 -26.02 -38.12 -13.79
N GLN A 7 -24.94 -38.89 -13.93
CA GLN A 7 -23.58 -38.49 -13.68
C GLN A 7 -23.21 -37.34 -14.63
N ALA A 8 -23.41 -36.10 -14.17
CA ALA A 8 -22.92 -34.92 -14.86
C ALA A 8 -21.38 -34.97 -14.80
N LYS A 9 -20.76 -35.54 -15.84
CA LYS A 9 -19.33 -35.37 -16.10
C LYS A 9 -19.03 -33.88 -16.09
N ARG A 10 -18.42 -33.41 -15.00
CA ARG A 10 -17.78 -32.10 -14.91
C ARG A 10 -16.72 -32.04 -15.99
N ARG A 11 -17.10 -31.57 -17.18
CA ARG A 11 -16.16 -31.21 -18.24
C ARG A 11 -15.40 -30.00 -17.71
N GLY A 12 -14.09 -30.17 -17.54
CA GLY A 12 -13.20 -29.08 -17.15
C GLY A 12 -13.41 -27.87 -18.06
N ASN A 13 -13.08 -26.68 -17.54
CA ASN A 13 -13.10 -25.39 -18.21
C ASN A 13 -12.15 -25.31 -19.43
N HIS A 14 -12.30 -26.20 -20.41
CA HIS A 14 -11.60 -26.17 -21.69
C HIS A 14 -12.47 -25.32 -22.62
N ALA A 15 -12.23 -24.02 -22.56
CA ALA A 15 -13.12 -22.94 -22.97
C ALA A 15 -13.35 -22.80 -24.49
N GLY A 16 -13.09 -23.82 -25.31
CA GLY A 16 -13.31 -23.77 -26.75
C GLY A 16 -13.71 -25.13 -27.35
N ARG A 17 -14.50 -25.10 -28.42
CA ARG A 17 -14.90 -26.26 -29.24
C ARG A 17 -14.74 -25.93 -30.73
N LEU A 18 -14.60 -26.96 -31.54
CA LEU A 18 -14.60 -26.86 -33.00
C LEU A 18 -15.94 -27.37 -33.56
N GLU A 19 -16.47 -26.67 -34.55
CA GLU A 19 -17.66 -27.05 -35.32
C GLU A 19 -17.28 -27.05 -36.80
N LEU A 20 -17.52 -28.14 -37.53
CA LEU A 20 -17.28 -28.17 -38.98
C LEU A 20 -18.37 -27.35 -39.70
N ARG A 21 -17.96 -26.45 -40.59
CA ARG A 21 -18.84 -25.58 -41.38
C ARG A 21 -18.39 -25.62 -42.85
N GLY A 22 -19.06 -26.44 -43.64
CA GLY A 22 -18.60 -26.76 -45.00
C GLY A 22 -17.35 -27.63 -44.93
N ASP A 23 -16.29 -27.21 -45.58
CA ASP A 23 -14.97 -27.86 -45.59
C ASP A 23 -14.04 -27.37 -44.46
N LYS A 24 -14.39 -26.28 -43.77
CA LYS A 24 -13.52 -25.62 -42.79
C LYS A 24 -14.02 -25.75 -41.36
N TRP A 25 -13.09 -25.77 -40.42
CA TRP A 25 -13.39 -25.74 -39.01
C TRP A 25 -13.69 -24.32 -38.50
N LEU A 26 -14.74 -24.21 -37.68
CA LEU A 26 -15.12 -23.01 -36.93
C LEU A 26 -14.77 -23.23 -35.46
N ALA A 27 -13.89 -22.40 -34.92
CA ALA A 27 -13.60 -22.35 -33.50
C ALA A 27 -14.65 -21.52 -32.77
N VAL A 28 -15.13 -22.02 -31.64
CA VAL A 28 -16.10 -21.37 -30.76
C VAL A 28 -15.57 -21.43 -29.33
N TRP A 29 -15.38 -20.28 -28.68
CA TRP A 29 -14.86 -20.23 -27.32
C TRP A 29 -15.56 -19.15 -26.48
N MET A 30 -15.30 -19.15 -25.17
CA MET A 30 -15.85 -18.16 -24.24
C MET A 30 -14.75 -17.21 -23.77
N VAL A 31 -15.05 -15.91 -23.77
CA VAL A 31 -14.19 -14.87 -23.16
C VAL A 31 -15.09 -13.98 -22.31
N ASN A 32 -14.82 -13.90 -21.00
CA ASN A 32 -15.60 -13.07 -20.07
C ASN A 32 -17.12 -13.28 -20.17
N GLY A 33 -17.55 -14.56 -20.22
CA GLY A 33 -18.97 -14.93 -20.33
C GLY A 33 -19.61 -14.69 -21.71
N LYS A 34 -18.88 -14.13 -22.68
CA LYS A 34 -19.37 -13.91 -24.05
C LYS A 34 -18.85 -15.00 -24.98
N ARG A 35 -19.76 -15.59 -25.76
CA ARG A 35 -19.41 -16.54 -26.82
C ARG A 35 -18.72 -15.78 -27.96
N LYS A 36 -17.56 -16.27 -28.36
CA LYS A 36 -16.81 -15.86 -29.54
C LYS A 36 -16.73 -17.02 -30.50
N SER A 37 -16.72 -16.71 -31.79
CA SER A 37 -16.52 -17.71 -32.84
C SER A 37 -15.72 -17.12 -33.98
N GLN A 38 -14.82 -17.91 -34.55
CA GLN A 38 -13.97 -17.51 -35.67
C GLN A 38 -13.61 -18.75 -36.49
N THR A 39 -13.62 -18.62 -37.81
CA THR A 39 -13.17 -19.70 -38.68
C THR A 39 -11.67 -19.90 -38.52
N THR A 40 -11.23 -21.15 -38.39
CA THR A 40 -9.79 -21.45 -38.30
C THR A 40 -9.12 -21.34 -39.68
N GLY A 41 -9.90 -21.54 -40.75
CA GLY A 41 -9.41 -21.58 -42.13
C GLY A 41 -8.94 -22.97 -42.55
N GLU A 42 -8.79 -23.86 -41.57
CA GLU A 42 -8.26 -25.21 -41.71
C GLU A 42 -9.36 -26.21 -42.07
N THR A 43 -9.04 -27.13 -42.97
CA THR A 43 -9.87 -28.29 -43.29
C THR A 43 -9.52 -29.50 -42.42
N ASP A 44 -8.26 -29.56 -41.98
CA ASP A 44 -7.78 -30.57 -41.06
C ASP A 44 -8.13 -30.23 -39.60
N ARG A 45 -8.56 -31.26 -38.87
CA ARG A 45 -9.00 -31.13 -37.48
C ARG A 45 -7.83 -30.85 -36.54
N GLU A 46 -6.69 -31.51 -36.74
CA GLU A 46 -5.54 -31.36 -35.86
C GLU A 46 -4.94 -29.94 -35.97
N ALA A 47 -4.85 -29.43 -37.21
CA ALA A 47 -4.48 -28.04 -37.47
C ALA A 47 -5.44 -27.04 -36.80
N ALA A 48 -6.75 -27.29 -36.89
CA ALA A 48 -7.77 -26.48 -36.24
C ALA A 48 -7.69 -26.51 -34.70
N GLU A 49 -7.36 -27.68 -34.11
CA GLU A 49 -7.17 -27.82 -32.65
C GLU A 49 -5.93 -27.05 -32.18
N LYS A 50 -4.81 -27.12 -32.91
CA LYS A 50 -3.60 -26.34 -32.65
C LYS A 50 -3.86 -24.83 -32.75
N TRP A 51 -4.64 -24.40 -33.74
CA TRP A 51 -5.05 -23.00 -33.88
C TRP A 51 -5.86 -22.52 -32.67
N LEU A 52 -6.86 -23.32 -32.27
CA LEU A 52 -7.73 -23.00 -31.12
C LEU A 52 -6.93 -22.95 -29.81
N ALA A 53 -6.01 -23.89 -29.59
CA ALA A 53 -5.14 -23.90 -28.41
C ALA A 53 -4.30 -22.62 -28.30
N ARG A 54 -3.67 -22.18 -29.40
CA ARG A 54 -2.90 -20.92 -29.44
C ARG A 54 -3.77 -19.71 -29.13
N LYS A 55 -5.00 -19.66 -29.64
CA LYS A 55 -5.93 -18.57 -29.37
C LYS A 55 -6.37 -18.52 -27.91
N LEU A 56 -6.69 -19.67 -27.32
CA LEU A 56 -7.07 -19.74 -25.91
C LEU A 56 -5.92 -19.35 -24.98
N GLU A 57 -4.69 -19.71 -25.33
CA GLU A 57 -3.51 -19.33 -24.56
C GLU A 57 -3.28 -17.82 -24.56
N ALA A 58 -3.38 -17.17 -25.73
CA ALA A 58 -3.28 -15.71 -25.82
C ALA A 58 -4.32 -14.97 -24.97
N VAL A 59 -5.56 -15.49 -24.92
CA VAL A 59 -6.62 -14.94 -24.05
C VAL A 59 -6.25 -15.08 -22.58
N ARG A 60 -5.78 -16.27 -22.16
CA ARG A 60 -5.36 -16.51 -20.77
C ARG A 60 -4.23 -15.60 -20.34
N THR A 61 -3.22 -15.42 -21.18
CA THR A 61 -2.11 -14.51 -20.91
C THR A 61 -2.60 -13.07 -20.76
N SER A 62 -3.49 -12.60 -21.65
CA SER A 62 -4.05 -11.26 -21.57
C SER A 62 -4.92 -11.04 -20.32
N ASP A 63 -5.74 -12.02 -19.95
CA ASP A 63 -6.56 -11.94 -18.74
C ASP A 63 -5.68 -11.97 -17.47
N GLY A 64 -4.61 -12.78 -17.47
CA GLY A 64 -3.62 -12.83 -16.39
C GLY A 64 -2.88 -11.50 -16.20
N LEU A 65 -2.42 -10.87 -17.27
CA LEU A 65 -1.80 -9.54 -17.23
C LEU A 65 -2.76 -8.49 -16.65
N ARG A 66 -4.02 -8.50 -17.09
CA ARG A 66 -5.04 -7.57 -16.59
C ARG A 66 -5.33 -7.78 -15.10
N GLN A 67 -5.23 -9.00 -14.60
CA GLN A 67 -5.39 -9.26 -13.17
C GLN A 67 -4.22 -8.69 -12.37
N LEU A 68 -2.99 -8.85 -12.85
CA LEU A 68 -1.80 -8.25 -12.22
C LEU A 68 -1.89 -6.72 -12.15
N ASP A 69 -2.41 -6.06 -13.18
CA ASP A 69 -2.63 -4.60 -13.15
C ASP A 69 -3.61 -4.18 -12.05
N LYS A 70 -4.74 -4.91 -11.90
CA LYS A 70 -5.72 -4.64 -10.84
C LYS A 70 -5.14 -4.87 -9.45
N ASP A 71 -4.34 -5.91 -9.29
CA ASP A 71 -3.69 -6.22 -8.02
C ASP A 71 -2.69 -5.12 -7.67
N ALA A 72 -1.92 -4.62 -8.66
CA ALA A 72 -1.00 -3.50 -8.48
C ALA A 72 -1.72 -2.21 -8.07
N ASP A 73 -2.85 -1.89 -8.69
CA ASP A 73 -3.67 -0.73 -8.30
C ASP A 73 -4.24 -0.87 -6.88
N THR A 74 -4.68 -2.07 -6.51
CA THR A 74 -5.17 -2.36 -5.15
C THR A 74 -4.06 -2.17 -4.12
N ILE A 75 -2.85 -2.69 -4.40
CA ILE A 75 -1.68 -2.50 -3.53
C ILE A 75 -1.34 -1.02 -3.38
N ARG A 76 -1.38 -0.24 -4.47
CA ARG A 76 -1.11 1.20 -4.43
C ARG A 76 -2.10 1.95 -3.54
N GLU A 77 -3.38 1.61 -3.61
CA GLU A 77 -4.41 2.24 -2.76
C GLU A 77 -4.26 1.86 -1.29
N MET A 78 -3.93 0.59 -1.00
CA MET A 78 -3.61 0.14 0.34
C MET A 78 -2.40 0.89 0.91
N GLN A 79 -1.33 1.04 0.12
CA GLN A 79 -0.15 1.81 0.52
C GLN A 79 -0.51 3.27 0.82
N LYS A 80 -1.32 3.92 -0.02
CA LYS A 80 -1.76 5.30 0.22
C LYS A 80 -2.54 5.44 1.53
N THR A 81 -3.42 4.48 1.83
CA THR A 81 -4.22 4.49 3.06
C THR A 81 -3.34 4.30 4.30
N VAL A 82 -2.46 3.30 4.28
CA VAL A 82 -1.58 2.98 5.41
C VAL A 82 -0.55 4.09 5.64
N LEU A 83 0.11 4.56 4.58
CA LEU A 83 1.09 5.63 4.68
C LEU A 83 0.43 6.97 5.03
N GLY A 84 -0.74 7.26 4.47
CA GLY A 84 -1.51 8.46 4.79
C GLY A 84 -1.91 8.50 6.27
N ALA A 85 -2.44 7.40 6.81
CA ALA A 85 -2.77 7.28 8.22
C ALA A 85 -1.54 7.45 9.13
N ARG A 86 -0.41 6.84 8.75
CA ARG A 86 0.84 6.97 9.51
C ARG A 86 1.42 8.38 9.45
N LEU A 87 1.32 9.06 8.32
CA LEU A 87 1.74 10.45 8.18
C LEU A 87 0.87 11.37 9.04
N ALA A 88 -0.46 11.20 9.01
CA ALA A 88 -1.37 11.96 9.85
C ALA A 88 -1.09 11.76 11.35
N GLU A 89 -0.78 10.53 11.77
CA GLU A 89 -0.38 10.23 13.16
C GLU A 89 0.93 10.93 13.54
N ILE A 90 1.93 10.93 12.66
CA ILE A 90 3.21 11.62 12.88
C ILE A 90 2.99 13.14 12.95
N GLU A 91 2.15 13.69 12.10
CA GLU A 91 1.79 15.11 12.10
C GLU A 91 1.05 15.49 13.39
N ALA A 92 0.08 14.68 13.83
CA ALA A 92 -0.61 14.88 15.10
C ALA A 92 0.37 14.82 16.30
N GLN A 93 1.29 13.85 16.33
CA GLN A 93 2.33 13.77 17.36
C GLN A 93 3.27 14.98 17.34
N LYS A 94 3.63 15.48 16.15
CA LYS A 94 4.44 16.70 16.04
C LYS A 94 3.69 17.91 16.57
N GLN A 95 2.40 18.03 16.25
CA GLN A 95 1.57 19.14 16.72
C GLN A 95 1.40 19.08 18.24
N GLU A 96 1.11 17.91 18.81
CA GLU A 96 1.00 17.71 20.26
C GLU A 96 2.32 18.04 20.98
N LEU A 97 3.46 17.64 20.41
CA LEU A 97 4.77 18.03 20.93
C LEU A 97 5.03 19.53 20.81
N ALA A 98 4.63 20.16 19.71
CA ALA A 98 4.74 21.60 19.53
C ALA A 98 3.86 22.35 20.56
N ASP A 99 2.63 21.90 20.77
CA ASP A 99 1.69 22.48 21.73
C ASP A 99 2.18 22.27 23.17
N GLY A 100 2.72 21.10 23.50
CA GLY A 100 3.30 20.79 24.81
C GLY A 100 4.61 21.53 25.10
N LEU A 101 5.48 21.70 24.10
CA LEU A 101 6.62 22.62 24.17
C LEU A 101 6.15 24.06 24.30
N SER A 102 4.97 24.39 23.75
CA SER A 102 4.46 25.75 23.74
C SER A 102 4.18 26.29 25.15
N ALA A 103 3.78 25.41 26.07
CA ALA A 103 3.42 25.76 27.45
C ALA A 103 4.55 25.55 28.46
N LEU A 104 5.72 25.08 28.03
CA LEU A 104 6.78 24.67 28.95
C LEU A 104 7.56 25.89 29.48
N ARG A 105 7.54 26.07 30.80
CA ARG A 105 8.27 27.17 31.45
C ARG A 105 9.77 26.89 31.48
N PHE A 106 10.59 27.95 31.48
CA PHE A 106 12.05 27.82 31.61
C PHE A 106 12.49 27.04 32.86
N ASP A 107 11.71 27.13 33.96
CA ASP A 107 11.98 26.41 35.21
C ASP A 107 11.83 24.88 35.09
N GLU A 108 10.97 24.42 34.19
CA GLU A 108 10.58 23.01 34.04
C GLU A 108 11.25 22.33 32.84
N ALA A 109 11.73 23.15 31.91
CA ALA A 109 12.34 22.76 30.65
C ALA A 109 13.49 21.76 30.77
N TRP A 110 14.40 21.99 31.72
CA TRP A 110 15.56 21.11 31.90
C TRP A 110 15.15 19.71 32.34
N GLU A 111 14.24 19.62 33.31
CA GLU A 111 13.72 18.34 33.79
C GLU A 111 12.94 17.58 32.72
N ALA A 112 12.13 18.30 31.92
CA ALA A 112 11.45 17.71 30.78
C ALA A 112 12.42 17.13 29.75
N TYR A 113 13.52 17.85 29.45
CA TYR A 113 14.58 17.35 28.59
C TYR A 113 15.22 16.07 29.14
N ARG A 114 15.51 16.00 30.45
CA ARG A 114 16.09 14.79 31.08
C ARG A 114 15.16 13.57 31.01
N ARG A 115 13.85 13.79 31.11
CA ARG A 115 12.82 12.74 31.09
C ARG A 115 12.46 12.26 29.68
N THR A 116 12.96 12.93 28.64
CA THR A 116 12.64 12.58 27.25
C THR A 116 13.20 11.20 26.90
N PRO A 117 12.35 10.20 26.57
CA PRO A 117 12.78 8.82 26.34
C PRO A 117 13.63 8.65 25.07
N LYS A 118 13.54 9.59 24.12
CA LYS A 118 14.31 9.60 22.87
C LYS A 118 15.53 10.53 22.92
N ARG A 119 15.99 10.94 24.11
CA ARG A 119 17.18 11.79 24.24
C ARG A 119 18.39 11.06 23.67
N LYS A 120 19.19 11.75 22.85
CA LYS A 120 20.45 11.21 22.34
C LYS A 120 21.31 10.73 23.53
N ALA A 121 22.00 9.61 23.39
CA ALA A 121 22.95 9.18 24.41
C ALA A 121 24.08 10.21 24.48
N VAL A 122 24.12 10.98 25.58
CA VAL A 122 25.08 12.03 25.82
C VAL A 122 25.93 11.64 27.03
N THR A 123 27.25 11.85 26.96
CA THR A 123 28.15 11.55 28.09
C THR A 123 27.81 12.42 29.31
N PRO A 124 28.05 11.95 30.55
CA PRO A 124 27.74 12.72 31.76
C PRO A 124 28.33 14.14 31.75
N ARG A 125 29.59 14.28 31.32
CA ARG A 125 30.26 15.59 31.19
C ARG A 125 29.56 16.53 30.21
N THR A 126 29.06 16.01 29.09
CA THR A 126 28.36 16.84 28.11
C THR A 126 26.98 17.25 28.62
N LEU A 127 26.32 16.39 29.40
CA LEU A 127 25.05 16.67 30.06
C LEU A 127 25.19 17.82 31.07
N GLU A 128 26.21 17.76 31.92
CA GLU A 128 26.53 18.82 32.88
C GLU A 128 26.85 20.17 32.18
N ASN A 129 27.60 20.12 31.08
CA ASN A 129 27.88 21.33 30.29
C ASN A 129 26.61 21.94 29.67
N MET A 130 25.67 21.10 29.22
CA MET A 130 24.38 21.55 28.70
C MET A 130 23.52 22.17 29.81
N GLU A 131 23.52 21.57 31.01
CA GLU A 131 22.81 22.09 32.18
C GLU A 131 23.28 23.49 32.56
N ARG A 132 24.61 23.67 32.67
CA ARG A 132 25.20 24.97 33.00
C ARG A 132 24.84 26.04 31.98
N LYS A 133 24.92 25.72 30.68
CA LYS A 133 24.54 26.64 29.60
C LYS A 133 23.06 27.02 29.68
N PHE A 134 22.20 26.04 29.95
CA PHE A 134 20.77 26.29 30.09
C PHE A 134 20.48 27.17 31.32
N ALA A 135 21.15 26.95 32.45
CA ALA A 135 21.03 27.79 33.63
C ALA A 135 21.48 29.24 33.35
N THR A 136 22.63 29.45 32.70
CA THR A 136 23.08 30.79 32.30
C THR A 136 22.09 31.49 31.37
N PHE A 137 21.51 30.76 30.42
CA PHE A 137 20.49 31.29 29.53
C PHE A 137 19.21 31.68 30.29
N LYS A 138 18.75 30.83 31.20
CA LYS A 138 17.59 31.10 32.06
C LYS A 138 17.80 32.36 32.92
N ASP A 139 18.97 32.50 33.54
CA ASP A 139 19.30 33.68 34.35
C ASP A 139 19.31 34.96 33.50
N TRP A 140 19.85 34.86 32.28
CA TRP A 140 19.84 35.96 31.33
C TRP A 140 18.41 36.35 30.91
N MET A 141 17.55 35.37 30.61
CA MET A 141 16.14 35.59 30.29
C MET A 141 15.40 36.27 31.44
N ALA A 142 15.57 35.78 32.68
CA ALA A 142 14.92 36.37 33.85
C ALA A 142 15.32 37.84 34.08
N LYS A 143 16.56 38.21 33.70
CA LYS A 143 17.07 39.57 33.85
C LYS A 143 16.63 40.52 32.73
N HIS A 144 16.62 40.04 31.49
CA HIS A 144 16.43 40.89 30.30
C HIS A 144 15.02 40.81 29.70
N HIS A 145 14.32 39.70 29.93
CA HIS A 145 12.98 39.42 29.40
C HIS A 145 12.10 38.77 30.49
N PRO A 146 11.84 39.47 31.62
CA PRO A 146 11.10 38.92 32.75
C PRO A 146 9.63 38.61 32.42
N ASP A 147 9.10 39.22 31.36
CA ASP A 147 7.77 38.99 30.79
C ASP A 147 7.68 37.68 30.00
N VAL A 148 8.82 37.10 29.61
CA VAL A 148 8.89 35.87 28.84
C VAL A 148 9.22 34.70 29.76
N ALA A 149 8.21 33.86 30.04
CA ALA A 149 8.36 32.71 30.95
C ALA A 149 8.42 31.34 30.23
N GLU A 150 7.98 31.27 28.98
CA GLU A 150 7.77 30.03 28.23
C GLU A 150 8.75 29.89 27.06
N LEU A 151 9.18 28.65 26.79
CA LEU A 151 10.16 28.35 25.75
C LEU A 151 9.71 28.76 24.35
N ARG A 152 8.40 28.70 24.05
CA ARG A 152 7.84 29.04 22.73
C ARG A 152 8.19 30.42 22.21
N HIS A 153 8.55 31.32 23.10
CA HIS A 153 8.88 32.70 22.74
C HIS A 153 10.34 32.87 22.31
N VAL A 154 11.17 31.84 22.49
CA VAL A 154 12.62 31.87 22.18
C VAL A 154 13.09 30.69 21.33
N THR A 155 12.21 29.71 21.08
CA THR A 155 12.47 28.58 20.18
C THR A 155 11.64 28.71 18.90
N PRO A 156 12.25 28.59 17.70
CA PRO A 156 11.55 28.61 16.42
C PRO A 156 10.52 27.50 16.24
#